data_AF-A0A2D0R1P1-F1
#
_entry.id   AF-A0A2D0R1P1-F1
#
_cell.length_a   1.000
_cell.length_b   1.000
_cell.length_c   1.000
_cell.angle_alpha   90.00
_cell.angle_beta   90.00
_cell.angle_gamma   90.00
#
_symmetry.space_group_name_H-M   'P 1'
#
loop_
_entity.id
_entity.type
_entity.pdbx_description
1 polymer ?
#
loop_
_entity_poly.entity_id
_entity_poly.type
_entity_poly.pdbx_seq_one_letter_code
_entity_poly.pdbx_strand_id
1 'polypeptide(L)'
;MDIITSNKVKLIKWLRVDEYILQHVQCRKLITMDEYTKLKNLSNPGTQITELLDLMLQKGQSVCMDFLKLLKEDDVNESSPELKEWITSVNTSSEIKAAPQSADQSSGSSVNITATDGSSIHVPMISGSQISSLSMNMNTNFHKRTDEKPRRSAFSDRELDNQEFLKKNRGELIDNVKTVDRIIDDLNLTEEKAANVRAEKTEQAKMRKVLEYTNSKKAAQLLVDALWKHAGDVMEDLTTA
;
A
#
# COMPACT_ATOMS: atom_id res chain seq x y z
N MET A 1 4.30 -0.72 -22.58
CA MET A 1 5.47 -1.62 -22.69
C MET A 1 6.74 -0.89 -23.13
N ASP A 2 6.62 0.38 -23.55
CA ASP A 2 7.71 1.15 -24.16
C ASP A 2 8.78 1.65 -23.19
N ILE A 3 8.58 1.55 -21.88
CA ILE A 3 9.50 2.17 -20.93
C ILE A 3 10.90 1.53 -20.97
N ILE A 4 10.96 0.19 -21.04
CA ILE A 4 12.23 -0.54 -21.17
C ILE A 4 12.80 -0.36 -22.58
N THR A 5 11.98 -0.46 -23.63
CA THR A 5 12.42 -0.32 -25.03
C THR A 5 12.92 1.10 -25.33
N SER A 6 12.20 2.14 -24.91
CA SER A 6 12.55 3.55 -25.09
C SER A 6 13.76 3.98 -24.26
N ASN A 7 14.06 3.28 -23.17
CA ASN A 7 15.25 3.54 -22.34
C ASN A 7 16.31 2.44 -22.44
N LYS A 8 16.20 1.50 -23.40
CA LYS A 8 17.08 0.33 -23.53
C LYS A 8 18.55 0.73 -23.57
N VAL A 9 18.90 1.77 -24.33
CA VAL A 9 20.28 2.28 -24.44
C VAL A 9 20.79 2.85 -23.10
N LYS A 10 19.93 3.53 -22.35
CA LYS A 10 20.28 4.07 -21.02
C LYS A 10 20.47 2.95 -20.01
N LEU A 11 19.56 1.97 -20.01
CA LEU A 11 19.66 0.77 -19.17
C LEU A 11 20.94 -0.01 -19.46
N ILE A 12 21.32 -0.19 -20.73
CA ILE A 12 22.59 -0.83 -21.09
C ILE A 12 23.77 -0.04 -20.53
N LYS A 13 23.74 1.30 -20.60
CA LYS A 13 24.81 2.15 -20.08
C LYS A 13 24.94 2.04 -18.55
N TRP A 14 23.83 2.08 -17.82
CA TRP A 14 23.80 2.03 -16.36
C TRP A 14 24.17 0.65 -15.83
N LEU A 15 23.54 -0.39 -16.36
CA LEU A 15 23.75 -1.77 -15.91
C LEU A 15 25.09 -2.35 -16.35
N ARG A 16 25.76 -1.75 -17.33
CA ARG A 16 27.14 -2.13 -17.68
C ARG A 16 28.15 -1.80 -16.58
N VAL A 17 27.85 -0.82 -15.71
CA VAL A 17 28.71 -0.46 -14.58
C VAL A 17 28.59 -1.48 -13.44
N ASP A 18 27.44 -2.15 -13.34
CA ASP A 18 27.16 -3.16 -12.33
C ASP A 18 27.54 -4.57 -12.81
N GLU A 19 28.61 -5.13 -12.25
CA GLU A 19 29.08 -6.49 -12.56
C GLU A 19 28.20 -7.58 -11.92
N TYR A 20 27.36 -7.23 -10.94
CA TYR A 20 26.55 -8.16 -10.15
C TYR A 20 25.09 -8.22 -10.60
N ILE A 21 24.66 -7.37 -11.52
CA ILE A 21 23.27 -7.34 -12.02
C ILE A 21 22.77 -8.72 -12.46
N LEU A 22 23.61 -9.53 -13.12
CA LEU A 22 23.20 -10.89 -13.51
C LEU A 22 22.93 -11.80 -12.32
N GLN A 23 23.68 -11.66 -11.23
CA GLN A 23 23.47 -12.42 -10.01
C GLN A 23 22.17 -11.99 -9.34
N HIS A 24 21.88 -10.69 -9.28
CA HIS A 24 20.61 -10.18 -8.76
C HIS A 24 19.41 -10.71 -9.56
N VAL A 25 19.49 -10.67 -10.89
CA VAL A 25 18.44 -11.17 -11.79
C VAL A 25 18.23 -12.69 -11.63
N GLN A 26 19.32 -13.45 -11.47
CA GLN A 26 19.26 -14.89 -11.23
C GLN A 26 18.67 -15.23 -9.85
N CYS A 27 19.10 -14.56 -8.78
CA CYS A 27 18.56 -14.74 -7.42
C CYS A 27 17.06 -14.47 -7.35
N ARG A 28 16.58 -13.48 -8.11
CA ARG A 28 15.15 -13.17 -8.26
C ARG A 28 14.38 -14.13 -9.15
N LYS A 29 15.03 -15.14 -9.76
CA LYS A 29 14.45 -16.11 -10.70
C LYS A 29 13.77 -15.44 -11.92
N LEU A 30 14.26 -14.27 -12.33
CA LEU A 30 13.77 -13.56 -13.52
C LEU A 30 14.20 -14.26 -14.81
N ILE A 31 15.33 -14.96 -14.76
CA ILE A 31 15.88 -15.79 -15.84
C ILE A 31 16.17 -17.20 -15.32
N THR A 32 16.11 -18.19 -16.20
CA THR A 32 16.48 -19.58 -15.86
C THR A 32 18.00 -19.75 -15.81
N MET A 33 18.45 -20.84 -15.17
CA MET A 33 19.87 -21.17 -15.03
C MET A 33 20.58 -21.27 -16.40
N ASP A 34 19.89 -21.82 -17.41
CA ASP A 34 20.41 -21.94 -18.77
C ASP A 34 20.62 -20.57 -19.42
N GLU A 35 19.68 -19.65 -19.22
CA GLU A 35 19.75 -18.28 -19.73
C GLU A 35 20.85 -17.48 -19.04
N TYR A 36 20.96 -17.60 -17.71
CA TYR A 36 22.07 -17.02 -16.96
C TYR A 36 23.41 -17.53 -17.45
N THR A 37 23.55 -18.84 -17.68
CA THR A 37 24.79 -19.44 -18.17
C THR A 37 25.12 -18.95 -19.59
N LYS A 38 24.10 -18.86 -20.45
CA LYS A 38 24.23 -18.30 -21.81
C LYS A 38 24.70 -16.84 -21.77
N LEU A 39 24.11 -16.03 -20.89
CA LEU A 39 24.48 -14.62 -20.71
C LEU A 39 25.87 -14.48 -20.08
N LYS A 40 26.23 -15.31 -19.10
CA LYS A 40 27.54 -15.31 -18.45
C LYS A 40 28.68 -15.68 -19.40
N ASN A 41 28.40 -16.52 -20.39
CA ASN A 41 29.37 -16.90 -21.42
C ASN A 41 29.62 -15.79 -22.47
N LEU A 42 28.85 -14.70 -22.46
CA LEU A 42 29.10 -13.55 -23.33
C LEU A 42 30.25 -12.73 -22.76
N SER A 43 31.39 -12.69 -23.46
CA SER A 43 32.58 -11.93 -23.02
C SER A 43 32.41 -10.41 -23.02
N ASN A 44 31.37 -9.88 -23.66
CA ASN A 44 31.14 -8.44 -23.74
C ASN A 44 29.99 -8.02 -22.82
N PRO A 45 30.24 -7.20 -21.78
CA PRO A 45 29.20 -6.77 -20.85
C PRO A 45 28.10 -5.96 -21.55
N GLY A 46 28.42 -5.22 -22.62
CA GLY A 46 27.41 -4.49 -23.39
C GLY A 46 26.42 -5.44 -24.09
N THR A 47 26.92 -6.49 -24.72
CA THR A 47 26.09 -7.51 -25.39
C THR A 47 25.32 -8.33 -24.37
N GLN A 48 25.94 -8.64 -23.23
CA GLN A 48 25.33 -9.37 -22.13
C GLN A 48 24.09 -8.66 -21.58
N ILE A 49 24.19 -7.36 -21.29
CA ILE A 49 23.04 -6.58 -20.81
C ILE A 49 21.98 -6.42 -21.91
N THR A 50 22.40 -6.28 -23.17
CA THR A 50 21.46 -6.17 -24.29
C THR A 50 20.60 -7.44 -24.43
N GLU A 51 21.25 -8.61 -24.42
CA GLU A 51 20.59 -9.92 -24.48
C GLU A 51 19.73 -10.17 -23.24
N LEU A 52 20.19 -9.74 -22.05
CA LEU A 52 19.39 -9.80 -20.84
C LEU A 52 18.09 -9.03 -21.04
N LEU A 53 18.15 -7.77 -21.46
CA LEU A 53 16.95 -6.93 -21.67
C LEU A 53 16.02 -7.52 -22.74
N ASP A 54 16.57 -8.06 -23.82
CA ASP A 54 15.79 -8.74 -24.87
C ASP A 54 15.10 -10.00 -24.36
N LEU A 55 15.75 -10.79 -23.50
CA LEU A 55 15.13 -11.93 -22.83
C LEU A 55 13.95 -11.51 -21.94
N MET A 56 14.06 -10.37 -21.24
CA MET A 56 12.95 -9.89 -20.40
C MET A 56 11.77 -9.44 -21.25
N LEU A 57 12.05 -8.73 -22.35
CA LEU A 57 11.05 -8.34 -23.35
C LEU A 57 10.36 -9.58 -23.97
N GLN A 58 11.12 -10.63 -24.26
CA GLN A 58 10.61 -11.87 -24.85
C GLN A 58 9.74 -12.68 -23.86
N LYS A 59 10.10 -12.72 -22.56
CA LYS A 59 9.33 -13.44 -21.54
C LYS A 59 7.99 -12.77 -21.20
N GLY A 60 7.88 -11.47 -21.46
CA GLY A 60 6.63 -10.72 -21.35
C GLY A 60 6.56 -9.79 -20.13
N GLN A 61 5.39 -9.16 -19.98
CA GLN A 61 5.21 -7.99 -19.12
C GLN A 61 5.45 -8.25 -17.62
N SER A 62 5.14 -9.45 -17.12
CA SER A 62 5.35 -9.82 -15.71
C SER A 62 6.84 -9.75 -15.34
N VAL A 63 7.69 -10.33 -16.18
CA VAL A 63 9.15 -10.36 -15.98
C VAL A 63 9.75 -8.97 -16.09
N CYS A 64 9.26 -8.14 -17.02
CA CYS A 64 9.65 -6.73 -17.12
C CYS A 64 9.31 -5.91 -15.86
N MET A 65 8.13 -6.14 -15.27
CA MET A 65 7.73 -5.45 -14.05
C MET A 65 8.56 -5.90 -12.84
N ASP A 66 8.80 -7.19 -12.72
CA ASP A 66 9.64 -7.72 -11.63
C ASP A 66 11.10 -7.31 -11.79
N PHE A 67 11.58 -7.12 -13.02
CA PHE A 67 12.88 -6.50 -13.29
C PHE A 67 12.94 -5.04 -12.84
N LEU A 68 11.92 -4.24 -13.18
CA LEU A 68 11.86 -2.85 -12.73
C LEU A 68 11.82 -2.74 -11.21
N LYS A 69 11.16 -3.68 -10.52
CA LYS A 69 11.23 -3.78 -9.05
C LYS A 69 12.63 -4.11 -8.56
N LEU A 70 13.33 -5.04 -9.20
CA LEU A 70 14.72 -5.36 -8.88
C LEU A 70 15.62 -4.13 -9.05
N LEU A 71 15.47 -3.38 -10.14
CA LEU A 71 16.22 -2.14 -10.38
C LEU A 71 15.95 -1.04 -9.33
N LYS A 72 14.84 -1.14 -8.59
CA LYS A 72 14.50 -0.22 -7.51
C LYS A 72 15.22 -0.56 -6.21
N GLU A 73 15.64 -1.82 -6.01
CA GLU A 73 16.35 -2.25 -4.80
C GLU A 73 17.66 -1.47 -4.64
N ASP A 74 17.95 -1.05 -3.41
CA ASP A 74 19.13 -0.21 -3.13
C ASP A 74 20.43 -0.91 -3.53
N ASP A 75 20.52 -2.23 -3.38
CA ASP A 75 21.67 -3.03 -3.79
C ASP A 75 22.02 -2.91 -5.28
N VAL A 76 21.01 -2.71 -6.14
CA VAL A 76 21.18 -2.58 -7.60
C VAL A 76 21.27 -1.11 -8.02
N ASN A 77 20.56 -0.22 -7.32
CA ASN A 77 20.54 1.20 -7.63
C ASN A 77 21.77 1.96 -7.09
N GLU A 78 22.50 1.41 -6.10
CA GLU A 78 23.69 2.01 -5.51
C GLU A 78 24.80 2.23 -6.55
N SER A 79 24.90 1.33 -7.52
CA SER A 79 25.92 1.35 -8.55
C SER A 79 25.69 2.42 -9.63
N SER A 80 24.52 3.06 -9.66
CA SER A 80 24.17 4.06 -10.68
C SER A 80 23.14 5.08 -10.18
N PRO A 81 23.56 6.28 -9.75
CA PRO A 81 22.62 7.33 -9.32
C PRO A 81 21.66 7.76 -10.45
N GLU A 82 22.13 7.75 -11.71
CA GLU A 82 21.30 8.03 -12.90
C GLU A 82 20.16 6.99 -13.06
N LEU A 83 20.42 5.73 -12.72
CA LEU A 83 19.41 4.67 -12.72
C LEU A 83 18.39 4.89 -11.61
N LYS A 84 18.84 5.28 -10.41
CA LYS A 84 17.99 5.58 -9.25
C LYS A 84 17.01 6.72 -9.52
N GLU A 85 17.47 7.81 -10.13
CA GLU A 85 16.60 8.92 -10.52
C GLU A 85 15.59 8.52 -11.61
N TRP A 86 16.02 7.70 -12.58
CA TRP A 86 15.11 7.25 -13.63
C TRP A 86 14.05 6.27 -13.13
N ILE A 87 14.44 5.26 -12.34
CA ILE A 87 13.50 4.24 -11.85
C ILE A 87 12.47 4.84 -10.90
N THR A 88 12.84 5.86 -10.12
CA THR A 88 11.90 6.62 -9.28
C THR A 88 10.91 7.43 -10.11
N SER A 89 11.36 8.06 -11.20
CA SER A 89 10.52 8.78 -12.17
C SER A 89 9.55 7.88 -12.96
N VAL A 90 10.00 6.68 -13.33
CA VAL A 90 9.16 5.67 -14.02
C VAL A 90 8.09 5.08 -13.10
N ASN A 91 8.42 4.82 -11.84
CA ASN A 91 7.44 4.35 -10.85
C ASN A 91 6.39 5.42 -10.54
N THR A 92 6.80 6.69 -10.39
CA THR A 92 5.85 7.81 -10.21
C THR A 92 4.96 8.03 -11.42
N SER A 93 5.44 7.76 -12.63
CA SER A 93 4.63 7.81 -13.85
C SER A 93 3.64 6.64 -13.98
N SER A 94 3.90 5.52 -13.28
CA SER A 94 2.98 4.37 -13.21
C SER A 94 1.86 4.57 -12.17
N GLU A 95 1.94 5.63 -11.35
CA GLU A 95 0.93 6.03 -10.37
C GLU A 95 0.08 7.23 -10.82
N ILE A 96 0.04 7.56 -12.11
CA ILE A 96 -1.00 8.42 -12.69
C ILE A 96 -1.96 7.59 -13.54
N LYS A 97 -3.10 7.30 -12.92
CA LYS A 97 -4.41 6.88 -13.47
C LYS A 97 -4.55 5.46 -14.04
N ALA A 98 -5.21 4.63 -13.23
CA ALA A 98 -6.14 3.62 -13.72
C ALA A 98 -7.21 4.28 -14.62
N ALA A 99 -7.04 4.14 -15.93
CA ALA A 99 -8.11 4.22 -16.92
C ALA A 99 -8.03 2.94 -17.76
N PRO A 100 -9.10 2.13 -17.85
CA PRO A 100 -9.15 1.03 -18.78
C PRO A 100 -9.64 1.56 -20.14
N GLN A 101 -8.80 1.51 -21.17
CA GLN A 101 -9.27 1.51 -22.56
C GLN A 101 -8.54 0.42 -23.34
N SER A 102 -9.18 -0.74 -23.40
CA SER A 102 -9.09 -1.63 -24.54
C SER A 102 -10.02 -1.07 -25.62
N ALA A 103 -9.51 -0.96 -26.84
CA ALA A 103 -10.34 -0.71 -28.01
C ALA A 103 -11.25 -1.92 -28.24
N ASP A 104 -12.56 -1.69 -28.22
CA ASP A 104 -13.48 -2.43 -29.06
C ASP A 104 -14.50 -1.44 -29.64
N GLN A 105 -14.74 -1.58 -30.94
CA GLN A 105 -15.55 -0.64 -31.71
C GLN A 105 -17.03 -0.85 -31.37
N SER A 106 -17.66 0.14 -30.72
CA SER A 106 -19.11 0.29 -30.73
C SER A 106 -19.45 1.77 -30.62
N SER A 107 -20.26 2.25 -31.56
CA SER A 107 -20.76 3.62 -31.66
C SER A 107 -21.79 3.95 -30.56
N GLY A 108 -21.48 3.63 -29.31
CA GLY A 108 -22.23 4.06 -28.15
C GLY A 108 -21.77 5.45 -27.72
N SER A 109 -22.64 6.45 -27.81
CA SER A 109 -22.38 7.76 -27.22
C SER A 109 -22.35 7.63 -25.69
N SER A 110 -21.17 7.63 -25.09
CA SER A 110 -21.00 7.68 -23.63
C SER A 110 -20.88 9.13 -23.17
N VAL A 111 -21.72 9.54 -22.22
CA VAL A 111 -21.60 10.83 -21.53
C VAL A 111 -21.11 10.59 -20.11
N ASN A 112 -19.96 11.16 -19.76
CA ASN A 112 -19.43 11.10 -18.41
C ASN A 112 -19.92 12.30 -17.61
N ILE A 113 -20.70 12.04 -16.56
CA ILE A 113 -21.17 13.07 -15.62
C ILE A 113 -20.33 12.98 -14.36
N THR A 114 -19.55 14.02 -14.08
CA THR A 114 -18.76 14.15 -12.84
C THR A 114 -19.51 15.07 -11.90
N ALA A 115 -20.02 14.52 -10.79
CA ALA A 115 -20.66 15.28 -9.74
C ALA A 115 -19.69 15.44 -8.55
N THR A 116 -19.60 16.64 -8.01
CA THR A 116 -18.82 16.96 -6.81
C THR A 116 -19.76 17.16 -5.61
N ASP A 117 -19.22 17.22 -4.39
CA ASP A 117 -20.02 17.18 -3.17
C ASP A 117 -21.17 18.19 -3.11
N GLY A 118 -22.29 17.75 -2.52
CA GLY A 118 -23.56 18.48 -2.49
C GLY A 118 -24.40 18.32 -3.76
N SER A 119 -23.89 17.65 -4.80
CA SER A 119 -24.66 17.38 -6.02
C SER A 119 -25.69 16.28 -5.81
N SER A 120 -26.95 16.58 -6.09
CA SER A 120 -28.02 15.58 -6.16
C SER A 120 -28.22 15.14 -7.61
N ILE A 121 -27.78 13.92 -7.94
CA ILE A 121 -28.02 13.32 -9.25
C ILE A 121 -29.38 12.62 -9.21
N HIS A 122 -30.33 13.12 -10.00
CA HIS A 122 -31.61 12.43 -10.20
C HIS A 122 -31.55 11.45 -11.37
N VAL A 123 -32.45 10.47 -11.35
CA VAL A 123 -32.56 9.44 -12.39
C VAL A 123 -32.71 10.11 -13.77
N PRO A 124 -31.90 9.75 -14.78
CA PRO A 124 -31.98 10.39 -16.09
C PRO A 124 -33.33 10.12 -16.74
N MET A 125 -33.97 11.16 -17.28
CA MET A 125 -35.20 11.02 -18.06
C MET A 125 -34.86 10.67 -19.51
N ILE A 126 -35.26 9.48 -19.94
CA ILE A 126 -34.98 8.97 -21.27
C ILE A 126 -36.29 8.95 -22.05
N SER A 127 -36.36 9.74 -23.13
CA SER A 127 -37.54 9.82 -24.00
C SER A 127 -37.12 9.71 -25.46
N GLY A 128 -37.64 8.70 -26.16
CA GLY A 128 -37.28 8.37 -27.55
C GLY A 128 -37.37 6.87 -27.82
N SER A 129 -37.96 6.47 -28.95
CA SER A 129 -38.51 5.13 -29.18
C SER A 129 -37.54 4.06 -29.70
N GLN A 130 -36.22 4.23 -29.59
CA GLN A 130 -35.24 3.33 -30.23
C GLN A 130 -34.09 2.91 -29.30
N ILE A 131 -34.35 2.63 -28.03
CA ILE A 131 -33.34 2.13 -27.09
C ILE A 131 -33.61 0.65 -26.85
N SER A 132 -32.80 -0.21 -27.47
CA SER A 132 -32.90 -1.67 -27.35
C SER A 132 -32.25 -2.21 -26.08
N SER A 133 -31.23 -1.54 -25.56
CA SER A 133 -30.57 -1.89 -24.30
C SER A 133 -29.96 -0.65 -23.66
N LEU A 134 -30.09 -0.54 -22.35
CA LEU A 134 -29.54 0.57 -21.57
C LEU A 134 -28.59 0.01 -20.51
N SER A 135 -27.31 0.35 -20.63
CA SER A 135 -26.29 0.02 -19.63
C SER A 135 -25.86 1.29 -18.90
N MET A 136 -26.19 1.41 -17.62
CA MET A 136 -25.67 2.47 -16.76
C MET A 136 -24.56 1.90 -15.90
N ASN A 137 -23.36 2.46 -16.01
CA ASN A 137 -22.25 2.12 -15.14
C ASN A 137 -22.01 3.28 -14.17
N MET A 138 -22.35 3.08 -12.89
CA MET A 138 -22.08 4.06 -11.84
C MET A 138 -20.87 3.62 -11.03
N ASN A 139 -19.85 4.46 -11.02
CA ASN A 139 -18.69 4.25 -10.16
C ASN A 139 -18.68 5.34 -9.07
N THR A 140 -19.05 4.97 -7.84
CA THR A 140 -19.09 5.89 -6.71
C THR A 140 -17.76 5.83 -5.96
N ASN A 141 -16.87 6.78 -6.24
CA ASN A 141 -15.71 7.00 -5.40
C ASN A 141 -16.11 7.88 -4.21
N PHE A 142 -16.37 7.24 -3.06
CA PHE A 142 -16.52 7.95 -1.80
C PHE A 142 -15.16 8.55 -1.41
N HIS A 143 -14.88 9.76 -1.86
CA HIS A 143 -13.86 10.58 -1.21
C HIS A 143 -14.46 11.03 0.13
N LYS A 144 -13.91 10.47 1.21
CA LYS A 144 -14.19 10.87 2.59
C LYS A 144 -13.84 12.36 2.70
N ARG A 145 -14.83 13.24 2.55
CA ARG A 145 -14.66 14.66 2.83
C ARG A 145 -14.38 14.81 4.32
N THR A 146 -13.14 15.14 4.63
CA THR A 146 -12.76 15.85 5.84
C THR A 146 -13.35 17.24 5.74
N ASP A 147 -14.54 17.44 6.30
CA ASP A 147 -14.81 18.46 7.32
C ASP A 147 -16.32 18.61 7.57
N GLU A 148 -16.82 17.86 8.56
CA GLU A 148 -17.57 18.40 9.70
C GLU A 148 -17.30 17.50 10.93
N LYS A 149 -16.27 17.91 11.69
CA LYS A 149 -15.84 17.65 13.10
C LYS A 149 -16.19 16.34 13.87
N PRO A 150 -15.31 15.88 14.81
CA PRO A 150 -13.98 16.40 15.18
C PRO A 150 -12.83 15.39 15.00
N ARG A 151 -11.72 15.91 14.46
CA ARG A 151 -10.30 15.56 14.66
C ARG A 151 -9.96 14.11 15.05
N ARG A 152 -9.45 13.34 14.09
CA ARG A 152 -8.37 12.37 14.34
C ARG A 152 -7.13 12.82 13.59
N SER A 153 -6.16 13.23 14.38
CA SER A 153 -4.88 13.82 14.01
C SER A 153 -4.04 12.89 13.15
N ALA A 154 -3.27 13.52 12.28
CA ALA A 154 -2.20 12.95 11.49
C ALA A 154 -1.22 12.18 12.37
N PHE A 155 -1.02 10.88 12.14
CA PHE A 155 0.20 10.14 12.50
C PHE A 155 0.26 8.85 11.66
N SER A 156 0.54 9.00 10.36
CA SER A 156 1.43 8.04 9.71
C SER A 156 2.88 8.42 10.07
N ASP A 157 3.79 7.46 10.17
CA ASP A 157 5.25 7.67 10.26
C ASP A 157 5.88 8.04 11.61
N ARG A 158 5.42 7.40 12.68
CA ARG A 158 6.39 6.92 13.68
C ARG A 158 6.19 5.43 13.81
N GLU A 159 7.21 4.64 13.51
CA GLU A 159 7.35 3.27 14.03
C GLU A 159 7.50 3.34 15.55
N LEU A 160 6.49 3.86 16.24
CA LEU A 160 6.28 3.56 17.64
C LEU A 160 5.82 2.11 17.63
N ASP A 161 6.66 1.23 18.15
CA ASP A 161 6.19 -0.09 18.52
C ASP A 161 5.05 0.13 19.51
N ASN A 162 3.80 -0.05 19.06
CA ASN A 162 2.60 0.14 19.88
C ASN A 162 2.72 -0.67 21.19
N GLN A 163 3.50 -1.76 21.18
CA GLN A 163 3.83 -2.51 22.38
C GLN A 163 4.73 -1.74 23.35
N GLU A 164 5.74 -1.03 22.86
CA GLU A 164 6.59 -0.16 23.69
C GLU A 164 5.80 1.03 24.24
N PHE A 165 4.95 1.65 23.43
CA PHE A 165 4.09 2.75 23.87
C PHE A 165 3.16 2.31 25.01
N LEU A 166 2.45 1.18 24.84
CA LEU A 166 1.56 0.64 25.86
C LEU A 166 2.30 0.20 27.13
N LYS A 167 3.54 -0.31 27.00
CA LYS A 167 4.39 -0.67 28.15
C LYS A 167 4.85 0.57 28.92
N LYS A 168 5.30 1.60 28.20
CA LYS A 168 5.79 2.86 28.76
C LYS A 168 4.68 3.60 29.51
N ASN A 169 3.47 3.60 28.94
CA ASN A 169 2.33 4.35 29.47
C ASN A 169 1.33 3.49 30.26
N ARG A 170 1.72 2.26 30.66
CA ARG A 170 0.83 1.29 31.32
C ARG A 170 0.16 1.84 32.58
N GLY A 171 0.91 2.52 33.45
CA GLY A 171 0.37 3.05 34.71
C GLY A 171 -0.69 4.12 34.48
N GLU A 172 -0.40 5.04 33.57
CA GLU A 172 -1.25 6.19 33.26
C GLU A 172 -2.52 5.81 32.52
N LEU A 173 -2.43 4.79 31.65
CA LEU A 173 -3.59 4.15 31.04
C LEU A 173 -4.47 3.44 32.08
N ILE A 174 -3.88 2.78 33.07
CA ILE A 174 -4.65 2.08 34.12
C ILE A 174 -5.39 3.08 35.02
N ASP A 175 -4.77 4.21 35.36
CA ASP A 175 -5.36 5.18 36.29
C ASP A 175 -6.39 6.10 35.62
N ASN A 176 -6.19 6.46 34.35
CA ASN A 176 -7.03 7.46 33.68
C ASN A 176 -8.11 6.88 32.75
N VAL A 177 -7.99 5.63 32.28
CA VAL A 177 -8.99 5.02 31.41
C VAL A 177 -10.18 4.49 32.22
N LYS A 178 -11.31 5.18 32.11
CA LYS A 178 -12.56 4.86 32.86
C LYS A 178 -13.63 4.15 32.01
N THR A 179 -13.40 3.99 30.72
CA THR A 179 -14.37 3.49 29.73
C THR A 179 -13.93 2.15 29.14
N VAL A 180 -13.44 1.23 29.98
CA VAL A 180 -12.78 -0.01 29.51
C VAL A 180 -13.77 -0.93 28.80
N ASP A 181 -15.03 -1.00 29.22
CA ASP A 181 -16.02 -1.87 28.59
C ASP A 181 -16.29 -1.52 27.11
N ARG A 182 -16.30 -0.22 26.78
CA ARG A 182 -16.45 0.26 25.38
C ARG A 182 -15.21 -0.02 24.54
N ILE A 183 -14.04 0.03 25.16
CA ILE A 183 -12.76 -0.31 24.53
C ILE A 183 -12.74 -1.82 24.21
N ILE A 184 -13.22 -2.68 25.11
CA ILE A 184 -13.33 -4.13 24.89
C ILE A 184 -14.23 -4.46 23.70
N ASP A 185 -15.38 -3.78 23.56
CA ASP A 185 -16.29 -3.98 22.43
C ASP A 185 -15.62 -3.71 21.07
N ASP A 186 -14.77 -2.68 21.00
CA ASP A 186 -14.04 -2.33 19.78
C ASP A 186 -12.79 -3.19 19.53
N LEU A 187 -12.22 -3.80 20.58
CA LEU A 187 -11.04 -4.66 20.48
C LEU A 187 -11.33 -6.03 19.86
N ASN A 188 -12.61 -6.39 19.72
CA ASN A 188 -13.06 -7.68 19.18
C ASN A 188 -12.32 -8.87 19.81
N LEU A 189 -12.09 -8.79 21.13
CA LEU A 189 -11.50 -9.86 21.92
C LEU A 189 -12.38 -11.10 21.84
N THR A 190 -11.77 -12.29 21.87
CA THR A 190 -12.51 -13.56 21.99
C THR A 190 -13.44 -13.49 23.20
N GLU A 191 -14.68 -13.98 23.07
CA GLU A 191 -15.73 -13.88 24.10
C GLU A 191 -15.23 -14.31 25.49
N GLU A 192 -14.41 -15.36 25.57
CA GLU A 192 -13.79 -15.82 26.82
C GLU A 192 -12.89 -14.77 27.48
N LYS A 193 -12.06 -14.08 26.69
CA LYS A 193 -11.16 -13.03 27.17
C LYS A 193 -11.94 -11.78 27.55
N ALA A 194 -12.93 -11.39 26.74
CA ALA A 194 -13.80 -10.26 27.04
C ALA A 194 -14.60 -10.48 28.34
N ALA A 195 -15.13 -11.70 28.55
CA ALA A 195 -15.82 -12.07 29.77
C ALA A 195 -14.89 -12.03 31.00
N ASN A 196 -13.66 -12.54 30.86
CA ASN A 196 -12.66 -12.52 31.94
C ASN A 196 -12.22 -11.12 32.34
N VAL A 197 -12.22 -10.16 31.41
CA VAL A 197 -11.97 -8.75 31.71
C VAL A 197 -13.20 -8.14 32.38
N ARG A 198 -14.40 -8.33 31.84
CA ARG A 198 -15.65 -7.75 32.38
C ARG A 198 -16.00 -8.26 33.79
N ALA A 199 -15.52 -9.44 34.15
CA ALA A 199 -15.67 -9.99 35.49
C ALA A 199 -14.88 -9.24 36.57
N GLU A 200 -13.96 -8.34 36.19
CA GLU A 200 -13.21 -7.51 37.14
C GLU A 200 -14.06 -6.42 37.78
N LYS A 201 -13.80 -6.18 39.07
CA LYS A 201 -14.62 -5.27 39.90
C LYS A 201 -14.35 -3.78 39.66
N THR A 202 -13.18 -3.44 39.10
CA THR A 202 -12.76 -2.05 38.93
C THR A 202 -12.24 -1.81 37.51
N GLU A 203 -12.44 -0.59 36.99
CA GLU A 203 -11.96 -0.20 35.66
C GLU A 203 -10.43 -0.34 35.55
N GLN A 204 -9.69 -0.06 36.63
CA GLN A 204 -8.24 -0.24 36.66
C GLN A 204 -7.83 -1.70 36.52
N ALA A 205 -8.55 -2.62 37.18
CA ALA A 205 -8.30 -4.05 37.06
C ALA A 205 -8.68 -4.57 35.67
N LYS A 206 -9.79 -4.06 35.10
CA LYS A 206 -10.17 -4.33 33.71
C LYS A 206 -9.06 -3.90 32.75
N MET A 207 -8.60 -2.65 32.84
CA MET A 207 -7.56 -2.11 31.94
C MET A 207 -6.24 -2.86 32.08
N ARG A 208 -5.87 -3.26 33.31
CA ARG A 208 -4.68 -4.09 33.55
C ARG A 208 -4.78 -5.44 32.83
N LYS A 209 -5.93 -6.11 32.90
CA LYS A 209 -6.16 -7.38 32.18
C LYS A 209 -6.20 -7.19 30.67
N VAL A 210 -6.82 -6.12 30.16
CA VAL A 210 -6.80 -5.81 28.72
C VAL A 210 -5.36 -5.77 28.25
N LEU A 211 -4.49 -4.99 28.92
CA LEU A 211 -3.07 -4.86 28.58
C LEU A 211 -2.29 -6.18 28.63
N GLU A 212 -2.68 -7.14 29.48
CA GLU A 212 -2.09 -8.48 29.53
C GLU A 212 -2.46 -9.35 28.32
N TYR A 213 -3.69 -9.21 27.82
CA TYR A 213 -4.13 -9.91 26.62
C TYR A 213 -3.56 -9.29 25.32
N THR A 214 -3.04 -8.07 25.40
CA THR A 214 -2.47 -7.32 24.28
C THR A 214 -1.00 -7.67 24.01
N ASN A 215 -0.68 -8.96 23.90
CA ASN A 215 0.69 -9.45 23.74
C ASN A 215 1.20 -9.50 22.29
N SER A 216 0.34 -9.25 21.30
CA SER A 216 0.70 -9.25 19.88
C SER A 216 0.70 -7.85 19.30
N LYS A 217 1.54 -7.62 18.28
CA LYS A 217 1.62 -6.34 17.56
C LYS A 217 0.26 -5.89 17.02
N LYS A 218 -0.54 -6.83 16.51
CA LYS A 218 -1.89 -6.56 15.98
C LYS A 218 -2.88 -6.19 17.09
N ALA A 219 -2.85 -6.88 18.23
CA ALA A 219 -3.69 -6.53 19.37
C ALA A 219 -3.31 -5.15 19.95
N ALA A 220 -2.01 -4.84 20.00
CA ALA A 220 -1.50 -3.56 20.48
C ALA A 220 -2.00 -2.39 19.63
N GLN A 221 -2.00 -2.57 18.31
CA GLN A 221 -2.53 -1.58 17.38
C GLN A 221 -4.04 -1.35 17.57
N LEU A 222 -4.82 -2.44 17.68
CA LEU A 222 -6.26 -2.34 17.91
C LEU A 222 -6.60 -1.68 19.26
N LEU A 223 -5.80 -1.96 20.30
CA LEU A 223 -5.97 -1.32 21.61
C LEU A 223 -5.68 0.18 21.52
N VAL A 224 -4.61 0.58 20.86
CA VAL A 224 -4.26 2.00 20.65
C VAL A 224 -5.38 2.71 19.87
N ASP A 225 -5.90 2.11 18.81
CA ASP A 225 -6.99 2.69 18.01
C ASP A 225 -8.30 2.84 18.80
N ALA A 226 -8.61 1.85 19.66
CA ALA A 226 -9.76 1.89 20.56
C ALA A 226 -9.58 2.93 21.68
N LEU A 227 -8.36 3.08 22.21
CA LEU A 227 -8.01 4.12 23.18
C LEU A 227 -8.17 5.51 22.58
N TRP A 228 -7.67 5.75 21.37
CA TRP A 228 -7.93 7.00 20.64
C TRP A 228 -9.41 7.25 20.33
N LYS A 229 -10.29 6.25 20.48
CA LYS A 229 -11.74 6.38 20.20
C LYS A 229 -12.53 6.73 21.44
N HIS A 230 -12.18 6.13 22.57
CA HIS A 230 -12.95 6.20 23.80
C HIS A 230 -12.26 6.95 24.94
N ALA A 231 -10.95 7.19 24.81
CA ALA A 231 -10.07 7.86 25.76
C ALA A 231 -9.04 8.72 25.00
N GLY A 232 -9.53 9.47 24.01
CA GLY A 232 -8.69 10.31 23.15
C GLY A 232 -8.00 11.44 23.92
N ASP A 233 -8.65 11.96 24.96
CA ASP A 233 -8.11 12.91 25.94
C ASP A 233 -6.86 12.35 26.65
N VAL A 234 -6.96 11.12 27.16
CA VAL A 234 -5.83 10.44 27.82
C VAL A 234 -4.68 10.17 26.83
N MET A 235 -5.00 9.84 25.58
CA MET A 235 -3.98 9.59 24.54
C MET A 235 -3.30 10.86 24.04
N GLU A 236 -4.02 11.99 23.97
CA GLU A 236 -3.44 13.29 23.60
C GLU A 236 -2.41 13.75 24.64
N ASP A 237 -2.72 13.62 25.93
CA ASP A 237 -1.78 13.93 27.01
C ASP A 237 -0.52 13.04 26.95
N LEU A 238 -0.71 11.72 26.75
CA LEU A 238 0.38 10.74 26.68
C LEU A 238 1.29 10.84 25.44
N THR A 239 0.79 11.43 24.36
CA THR A 239 1.59 11.64 23.14
C THR A 239 2.31 12.98 23.12
N THR A 240 1.96 13.87 24.05
CA THR A 240 2.56 15.20 24.19
C THR A 240 3.58 15.29 25.34
N ALA A 241 3.64 14.26 26.20
CA ALA A 241 4.58 14.09 27.31
C ALA A 241 5.91 13.43 26.91
#